data_AF-A0A9R1AF17-F1
#
_entry.id   AF-A0A9R1AF17-F1
#
_cell.length_a   1.000
_cell.length_b   1.000
_cell.length_c   1.000
_cell.angle_alpha   90.00
_cell.angle_beta   90.00
_cell.angle_gamma   90.00
#
_symmetry.space_group_name_H-M   'P 1'
#
loop_
_entity.id
_entity.type
_entity.pdbx_description
1 polymer ?
#
loop_
_entity_poly.entity_id
_entity_poly.type
_entity_poly.pdbx_seq_one_letter_code
_entity_poly.pdbx_strand_id
1 'polypeptide(L)'
;MQACKFRTESPNNVPPGTVVDKEVCHPKNFDFYMCAHAGMIGTSRPTHYHVLHDEIGFSADELQEFVHSLSYVYQRSTTAISVVAPIMYAHLAAAQVGAFVKFEDMSAASSSQGGGHTSAGSIPVPELHKNVRTSMFFC
;
A
#
# COMPACT_ATOMS: atom_id res chain seq x y z
N MET A 1 14.92 -16.66 -23.35
CA MET A 1 16.18 -16.13 -22.76
C MET A 1 16.25 -14.64 -23.05
N GLN A 2 15.92 -13.79 -22.09
CA GLN A 2 16.19 -12.36 -22.21
C GLN A 2 16.90 -11.92 -20.94
N ALA A 3 18.20 -11.71 -21.10
CA ALA A 3 19.10 -11.32 -20.04
C ALA A 3 18.77 -9.92 -19.53
N CYS A 4 18.73 -9.77 -18.21
CA CYS A 4 18.75 -8.48 -17.52
C CYS A 4 19.89 -7.62 -18.08
N LYS A 5 19.55 -6.60 -18.87
CA LYS A 5 20.50 -5.55 -19.26
C LYS A 5 20.56 -4.53 -18.12
N PHE A 6 21.44 -4.75 -17.16
CA PHE A 6 21.83 -3.71 -16.22
C PHE A 6 22.55 -2.60 -17.00
N ARG A 7 21.94 -1.41 -17.09
CA ARG A 7 22.60 -0.21 -17.61
C ARG A 7 23.32 0.46 -16.44
N THR A 8 24.64 0.45 -16.51
CA THR A 8 25.59 0.82 -15.45
C THR A 8 25.76 2.33 -15.31
N GLU A 9 24.70 3.13 -15.07
CA GLU A 9 24.89 4.57 -14.77
C GLU A 9 23.90 5.10 -13.71
N SER A 10 24.01 4.59 -12.48
CA SER A 10 23.85 5.32 -11.22
C SER A 10 24.19 4.35 -10.07
N PRO A 11 25.03 4.73 -9.10
CA PRO A 11 25.38 3.81 -8.03
C PRO A 11 24.20 3.75 -7.06
N ASN A 12 23.60 2.57 -6.94
CA ASN A 12 23.19 1.94 -5.67
C ASN A 12 21.79 1.28 -5.68
N ASN A 13 20.95 1.46 -6.71
CA ASN A 13 19.61 0.83 -6.77
C ASN A 13 19.29 0.18 -8.12
N VAL A 14 18.39 -0.81 -8.08
CA VAL A 14 17.83 -1.43 -9.29
C VAL A 14 16.97 -0.40 -10.06
N PRO A 15 16.86 -0.51 -11.40
CA PRO A 15 16.02 0.37 -12.18
C PRO A 15 14.56 0.37 -11.72
N PRO A 16 13.84 1.51 -11.80
CA PRO A 16 12.40 1.52 -11.59
C PRO A 16 11.69 0.61 -12.59
N GLY A 17 10.64 -0.08 -12.14
CA GLY A 17 9.94 -1.11 -12.92
C GLY A 17 10.58 -2.49 -12.85
N THR A 18 11.66 -2.68 -12.06
CA THR A 18 12.24 -4.02 -11.86
C THR A 18 11.24 -4.92 -11.14
N VAL A 19 10.96 -6.09 -11.73
CA VAL A 19 10.10 -7.13 -11.17
C VAL A 19 10.91 -8.40 -10.94
N VAL A 20 10.64 -9.09 -9.82
CA VAL A 20 11.18 -10.40 -9.49
C VAL A 20 10.03 -11.31 -9.10
N ASP A 21 9.77 -12.33 -9.92
CA ASP A 21 8.68 -13.30 -9.78
C ASP A 21 9.18 -14.76 -9.75
N LYS A 22 10.51 -14.97 -9.77
CA LYS A 22 11.18 -16.28 -9.83
C LYS A 22 12.21 -16.44 -8.73
N GLU A 23 12.52 -17.70 -8.40
CA GLU A 23 13.53 -18.17 -7.44
C GLU A 23 13.28 -17.81 -5.96
N VAL A 24 12.93 -16.56 -5.67
CA VAL A 24 12.73 -16.03 -4.30
C VAL A 24 11.26 -15.91 -3.90
N CYS A 25 10.34 -16.16 -4.82
CA CYS A 25 8.89 -16.09 -4.61
C CYS A 25 8.32 -17.43 -4.13
N HIS A 26 7.07 -17.43 -3.67
CA HIS A 26 6.41 -18.62 -3.17
C HIS A 26 6.29 -19.70 -4.26
N PRO A 27 6.63 -20.97 -3.98
CA PRO A 27 6.72 -22.01 -5.02
C PRO A 27 5.37 -22.43 -5.62
N LYS A 28 4.25 -22.03 -5.01
CA LYS A 28 2.90 -22.45 -5.41
C LYS A 28 1.89 -21.33 -5.58
N ASN A 29 2.13 -20.18 -4.96
CA ASN A 29 1.17 -19.07 -4.95
C ASN A 29 1.74 -18.01 -5.88
N PHE A 30 0.87 -17.16 -6.42
CA PHE A 30 1.34 -16.09 -7.26
C PHE A 30 1.70 -14.87 -6.40
N ASP A 31 2.99 -14.63 -6.25
CA ASP A 31 3.57 -13.46 -5.61
C ASP A 31 4.77 -12.94 -6.41
N PHE A 32 5.04 -11.64 -6.27
CA PHE A 32 6.16 -11.00 -6.95
C PHE A 32 6.63 -9.76 -6.18
N TYR A 33 7.91 -9.44 -6.33
CA TYR A 33 8.48 -8.18 -5.86
C TYR A 33 8.54 -7.18 -7.00
N MET A 34 8.24 -5.92 -6.72
CA MET A 34 8.39 -4.84 -7.69
C MET A 34 9.02 -3.59 -7.07
N CYS A 35 10.07 -3.08 -7.70
CA CYS A 35 10.65 -1.77 -7.41
C CYS A 35 10.09 -0.74 -8.38
N ALA A 36 8.90 -0.20 -8.09
CA ALA A 36 8.18 0.68 -9.04
C ALA A 36 8.81 2.08 -9.21
N HIS A 37 9.51 2.58 -8.20
CA HIS A 37 10.03 3.96 -8.15
C HIS A 37 11.56 3.99 -8.20
N ALA A 38 12.11 5.15 -8.56
CA ALA A 38 13.54 5.41 -8.47
C ALA A 38 13.91 5.71 -7.01
N GLY A 39 14.79 4.89 -6.42
CA GLY A 39 15.29 5.10 -5.06
C GLY A 39 16.29 6.25 -5.02
N MET A 40 15.86 7.42 -4.54
CA MET A 40 16.69 8.62 -4.49
C MET A 40 17.78 8.58 -3.41
N ILE A 41 17.52 7.93 -2.28
CA ILE A 41 18.41 7.90 -1.11
C ILE A 41 18.42 6.49 -0.52
N GLY A 42 19.61 5.97 -0.22
CA GLY A 42 19.79 4.64 0.38
C GLY A 42 19.43 3.50 -0.59
N THR A 43 19.07 2.34 -0.04
CA THR A 43 18.65 1.17 -0.81
C THR A 43 17.13 1.15 -0.96
N SER A 44 16.63 1.06 -2.20
CA SER A 44 15.22 0.88 -2.52
C SER A 44 14.67 -0.36 -1.85
N ARG A 45 13.45 -0.27 -1.34
CA ARG A 45 12.69 -1.40 -0.83
C ARG A 45 11.64 -1.81 -1.87
N PRO A 46 11.82 -2.94 -2.58
CA PRO A 46 10.80 -3.47 -3.47
C PRO A 46 9.55 -3.84 -2.67
N THR A 47 8.37 -3.58 -3.23
CA THR A 47 7.10 -3.96 -2.64
C THR A 47 6.77 -5.40 -3.02
N HIS A 48 6.41 -6.22 -2.04
CA HIS A 48 6.00 -7.61 -2.24
C HIS A 48 4.48 -7.68 -2.41
N TYR A 49 4.03 -8.12 -3.58
CA TYR A 49 2.62 -8.32 -3.89
C TYR A 49 2.29 -9.80 -3.83
N HIS A 50 1.20 -10.14 -3.13
CA HIS A 50 0.65 -11.49 -3.06
C HIS A 50 -0.74 -11.49 -3.67
N VAL A 51 -0.96 -12.33 -4.67
CA VAL A 51 -2.28 -12.55 -5.25
C VAL A 51 -2.98 -13.60 -4.41
N LEU A 52 -3.92 -13.14 -3.59
CA LEU A 52 -4.69 -14.03 -2.71
C LEU A 52 -5.88 -14.64 -3.44
N HIS A 53 -6.48 -13.89 -4.37
CA HIS A 53 -7.68 -14.28 -5.10
C HIS A 53 -7.73 -13.56 -6.44
N ASP A 54 -7.99 -14.30 -7.52
CA ASP A 54 -8.16 -13.75 -8.87
C ASP A 54 -9.26 -14.53 -9.62
N GLU A 55 -10.36 -13.85 -9.92
CA GLU A 55 -11.46 -14.34 -10.75
C GLU A 55 -11.46 -13.74 -12.16
N ILE A 56 -10.65 -12.70 -12.39
CA ILE A 56 -10.52 -12.04 -13.69
C ILE A 56 -9.66 -12.91 -14.61
N GLY A 57 -8.68 -13.62 -14.04
CA GLY A 57 -7.80 -14.52 -14.77
C GLY A 57 -6.64 -13.78 -15.43
N PHE A 58 -5.99 -12.87 -14.68
CA PHE A 58 -4.82 -12.16 -15.16
C PHE A 58 -3.66 -13.11 -15.42
N SER A 59 -2.94 -12.88 -16.51
CA SER A 59 -1.57 -13.40 -16.62
C SER A 59 -0.63 -12.63 -15.68
N ALA A 60 0.52 -13.22 -15.38
CA ALA A 60 1.50 -12.59 -14.49
C ALA A 60 1.98 -11.23 -15.03
N ASP A 61 2.29 -11.16 -16.33
CA ASP A 61 2.76 -9.94 -16.98
C ASP A 61 1.70 -8.84 -16.96
N GLU A 62 0.43 -9.17 -17.26
CA GLU A 62 -0.68 -8.20 -17.24
C GLU A 62 -0.89 -7.62 -15.84
N LEU A 63 -0.87 -8.47 -14.80
CA LEU A 63 -1.03 -7.99 -13.43
C LEU A 63 0.14 -7.11 -13.00
N GLN A 64 1.37 -7.50 -13.33
CA GLN A 64 2.56 -6.71 -13.00
C GLN A 64 2.55 -5.34 -13.70
N GLU A 65 2.19 -5.29 -14.99
CA GLU A 65 2.03 -4.04 -15.73
C GLU A 65 0.90 -3.18 -15.17
N PHE A 66 -0.23 -3.79 -14.80
CA PHE A 66 -1.34 -3.09 -14.18
C PHE A 66 -0.94 -2.45 -12.84
N VAL A 67 -0.30 -3.22 -11.95
CA VAL A 67 0.19 -2.71 -10.66
C VAL A 67 1.26 -1.62 -10.89
N HIS A 68 2.16 -1.79 -11.86
CA HIS A 68 3.14 -0.75 -12.20
C HIS A 68 2.46 0.54 -12.67
N SER A 69 1.46 0.43 -13.55
CA SER A 69 0.67 1.58 -14.04
C SER A 69 -0.03 2.33 -12.90
N LEU A 70 -0.62 1.59 -11.94
CA LEU A 70 -1.25 2.18 -10.75
C LEU A 70 -0.26 2.91 -9.82
N SER A 71 1.04 2.68 -9.93
CA SER A 71 2.04 3.44 -9.17
C SER A 71 2.25 4.86 -9.70
N TYR A 72 1.86 5.15 -10.95
CA TYR A 72 1.99 6.47 -11.57
C TYR A 72 0.77 7.38 -11.40
N VAL A 73 -0.38 6.85 -10.95
CA VAL A 73 -1.64 7.61 -10.87
C VAL A 73 -1.84 8.31 -9.52
N TYR A 74 -0.77 8.49 -8.75
CA TYR A 74 -0.82 9.18 -7.46
C TYR A 74 -0.71 10.70 -7.65
N GLN A 75 -1.81 11.42 -7.41
CA GLN A 75 -1.94 12.83 -7.80
C GLN A 75 -1.01 13.80 -7.06
N ARG A 76 -0.46 13.41 -5.90
CA ARG A 76 0.47 14.27 -5.13
C ARG A 76 1.92 14.13 -5.59
N SER A 77 2.22 13.28 -6.58
CA SER A 77 3.56 13.07 -7.14
C SER A 77 3.50 13.10 -8.66
N THR A 78 4.58 13.57 -9.29
CA THR A 78 4.78 13.49 -10.75
C THR A 78 5.61 12.27 -11.16
N THR A 79 6.00 11.45 -10.19
CA THR A 79 6.80 10.23 -10.37
C THR A 79 6.09 9.03 -9.74
N ALA A 80 6.42 7.82 -10.22
CA ALA A 80 5.95 6.59 -9.60
C ALA A 80 6.31 6.53 -8.11
N ILE A 81 5.36 6.09 -7.31
CA ILE A 81 5.53 5.83 -5.89
C ILE A 81 5.85 4.35 -5.63
N SER A 82 6.31 4.02 -4.42
CA SER A 82 6.77 2.67 -4.07
C SER A 82 5.67 1.60 -4.04
N VAL A 83 4.43 2.01 -3.74
CA VAL A 83 3.22 1.17 -3.74
C VAL A 83 2.19 1.79 -4.68
N VAL A 84 1.11 1.07 -5.00
CA VAL A 84 0.07 1.61 -5.88
C VAL A 84 -0.73 2.76 -5.24
N ALA A 85 -1.20 3.70 -6.05
CA ALA A 85 -1.93 4.88 -5.58
C ALA A 85 -3.14 4.57 -4.68
N PRO A 86 -3.98 3.54 -4.95
CA PRO A 86 -5.08 3.19 -4.05
C PRO A 86 -4.65 2.85 -2.62
N ILE A 87 -3.50 2.16 -2.45
CA ILE A 87 -2.96 1.82 -1.12
C ILE A 87 -2.51 3.10 -0.40
N MET A 88 -1.83 4.01 -1.10
CA MET A 88 -1.44 5.30 -0.50
C MET A 88 -2.64 6.15 -0.10
N TYR A 89 -3.69 6.19 -0.92
CA TYR A 89 -4.92 6.90 -0.59
C TYR A 89 -5.61 6.32 0.64
N ALA A 90 -5.66 4.99 0.78
CA ALA A 90 -6.17 4.35 1.99
C ALA A 90 -5.34 4.73 3.23
N HIS A 91 -4.01 4.79 3.10
CA HIS A 91 -3.14 5.23 4.20
C HIS A 91 -3.39 6.69 4.61
N LEU A 92 -3.55 7.59 3.64
CA LEU A 92 -3.88 9.00 3.90
C LEU A 92 -5.25 9.15 4.56
N ALA A 93 -6.26 8.42 4.07
CA ALA A 93 -7.60 8.42 4.67
C ALA A 93 -7.58 7.93 6.12
N ALA A 94 -6.87 6.83 6.38
CA ALA A 94 -6.73 6.28 7.73
C ALA A 94 -5.99 7.24 8.67
N ALA A 95 -4.89 7.85 8.20
CA ALA A 95 -4.14 8.85 8.98
C ALA A 95 -5.01 10.07 9.33
N GLN A 96 -5.82 10.53 8.37
CA GLN A 96 -6.70 11.67 8.59
C GLN A 96 -7.83 11.35 9.57
N VAL A 97 -8.49 10.20 9.45
CA VAL A 97 -9.47 9.74 10.44
C VAL A 97 -8.82 9.62 11.83
N GLY A 98 -7.61 9.05 11.90
CA GLY A 98 -6.84 8.94 13.14
C GLY A 98 -6.58 10.28 13.83
N ALA A 99 -6.40 11.37 13.07
CA ALA A 99 -6.25 12.71 13.63
C ALA A 99 -7.55 13.27 14.24
N PHE A 100 -8.72 12.83 13.77
CA PHE A 100 -10.02 13.27 14.29
C PHE A 100 -10.54 12.40 15.44
N VAL A 101 -10.10 11.15 15.53
CA VAL A 101 -10.41 10.27 16.66
C VAL A 101 -9.53 10.67 17.85
N LYS A 102 -10.04 11.59 18.69
CA LYS A 102 -9.41 11.89 19.99
C LYS A 102 -9.54 10.68 20.91
N PHE A 103 -8.44 9.97 21.13
CA PHE A 103 -8.38 8.88 22.11
C PHE A 103 -8.67 9.33 23.56
N GLU A 104 -8.64 10.64 23.84
CA GLU A 104 -8.85 11.20 25.18
C GLU A 104 -10.31 11.13 25.69
N ASP A 105 -11.31 11.05 24.82
CA ASP A 105 -12.73 10.94 25.25
C ASP A 105 -13.15 9.52 25.68
N MET A 106 -12.26 8.53 25.57
CA MET A 106 -12.59 7.11 25.83
C MET A 106 -12.09 6.56 27.16
N SER A 107 -11.23 7.29 27.88
CA SER A 107 -10.71 6.88 29.20
C SER A 107 -11.66 7.22 30.36
N ALA A 108 -12.67 8.08 30.13
CA ALA A 108 -13.63 8.49 31.15
C ALA A 108 -14.81 7.50 31.35
N ALA A 109 -14.98 6.51 30.47
CA ALA A 109 -16.07 5.53 30.55
C ALA A 109 -15.67 4.17 31.17
N SER A 110 -14.38 3.94 31.45
CA SER A 110 -13.86 2.67 31.96
C SER A 110 -13.58 2.70 33.47
N SER A 111 -14.56 3.11 34.28
CA SER A 111 -14.51 2.96 35.74
C SER A 111 -15.76 2.26 36.26
N SER A 112 -15.91 0.96 35.95
CA SER A 112 -16.53 -0.01 36.87
C SER A 112 -16.23 -1.47 36.47
N GLN A 113 -15.48 -2.13 37.35
CA GLN A 113 -15.47 -3.54 37.75
C GLN A 113 -15.68 -4.70 36.75
N GLY A 114 -14.74 -5.66 36.80
CA GLY A 114 -15.03 -7.09 36.72
C GLY A 114 -14.23 -7.84 35.67
N GLY A 115 -13.35 -8.74 36.12
CA GLY A 115 -12.54 -9.60 35.26
C GLY A 115 -13.36 -10.44 34.28
N GLY A 116 -13.19 -10.16 33.00
CA GLY A 116 -13.74 -10.90 31.87
C GLY A 116 -13.09 -10.35 30.60
N HIS A 117 -12.88 -11.21 29.59
CA HIS A 117 -12.28 -10.84 28.31
C HIS A 117 -12.84 -9.50 27.81
N THR A 118 -12.01 -8.47 27.79
CA THR A 118 -12.37 -7.17 27.22
C THR A 118 -12.38 -7.34 25.70
N SER A 119 -13.51 -7.72 25.14
CA SER A 119 -13.80 -7.44 23.74
C SER A 119 -13.77 -5.93 23.59
N ALA A 120 -12.66 -5.40 23.08
CA ALA A 120 -12.53 -3.99 22.75
C ALA A 120 -13.70 -3.64 21.83
N GLY A 121 -14.69 -2.90 22.37
CA GLY A 121 -15.80 -2.41 21.57
C GLY A 121 -15.25 -1.63 20.38
N SER A 122 -15.88 -1.77 19.22
CA SER A 122 -15.50 -1.03 18.03
C SER A 122 -15.44 0.47 18.34
N ILE A 123 -14.28 1.10 18.13
CA ILE A 123 -14.13 2.55 18.20
C ILE A 123 -15.11 3.16 17.19
N PRO A 124 -16.07 4.01 17.61
CA PRO A 124 -16.99 4.65 16.68
C PRO A 124 -16.20 5.57 15.75
N VAL A 125 -16.13 5.22 14.47
CA VAL A 125 -15.53 6.07 13.44
C VAL A 125 -16.53 7.18 13.10
N PRO A 126 -16.15 8.46 13.18
CA PRO A 126 -17.05 9.56 12.84
C PRO A 126 -17.55 9.46 11.40
N GLU A 127 -18.85 9.66 11.20
CA GLU A 127 -19.42 9.72 9.85
C GLU A 127 -19.01 11.02 9.15
N LEU A 128 -18.59 10.89 7.89
CA LEU A 128 -18.13 12.01 7.09
C LEU A 128 -19.31 12.85 6.58
N HIS A 129 -19.19 14.18 6.63
CA HIS A 129 -20.24 15.09 6.18
C HIS A 129 -20.61 14.87 4.70
N LYS A 130 -21.89 15.04 4.35
CA LYS A 130 -22.45 14.74 3.02
C LYS A 130 -21.73 15.41 1.85
N ASN A 131 -21.14 16.59 2.10
CA ASN A 131 -20.42 17.37 1.07
C ASN A 131 -19.01 16.84 0.77
N VAL A 132 -18.44 16.01 1.66
CA VAL A 132 -17.04 15.54 1.54
C VAL A 132 -16.94 14.01 1.44
N ARG A 133 -18.04 13.28 1.67
CA ARG A 133 -18.04 11.80 1.62
C ARG A 133 -17.68 11.18 0.27
N THR A 134 -17.85 11.92 -0.83
CA THR A 134 -17.50 11.47 -2.20
C THR A 134 -16.28 12.19 -2.75
N SER A 135 -15.59 13.02 -1.96
CA SER A 135 -14.38 13.71 -2.38
C SER A 135 -13.13 13.00 -1.83
N MET A 136 -11.98 13.27 -2.45
CA MET A 136 -10.67 12.87 -1.91
C MET A 136 -10.25 13.84 -0.79
N PHE A 137 -11.05 13.97 0.26
CA PHE A 137 -10.82 14.89 1.39
C PHE A 137 -9.50 14.63 2.15
N PHE A 138 -8.89 13.46 1.92
CA PHE A 138 -7.61 13.03 2.46
C PHE A 138 -6.41 13.37 1.58
N CYS A 139 -6.67 13.91 0.39
CA CYS A 139 -5.68 14.35 -0.56
C CYS A 139 -5.33 15.83 -0.44
#